data_AF-A0A8V5H5B8-F1
#
_entry.id   AF-A0A8V5H5B8-F1
#
_cell.length_a   1.000
_cell.length_b   1.000
_cell.length_c   1.000
_cell.angle_alpha   90.00
_cell.angle_beta   90.00
_cell.angle_gamma   90.00
#
_symmetry.space_group_name_H-M   'P 1'
#
loop_
_entity.id
_entity.type
_entity.pdbx_description
1 polymer ?
#
loop_
_entity_poly.entity_id
_entity_poly.type
_entity_poly.pdbx_seq_one_letter_code
_entity_poly.pdbx_strand_id
1 'polypeptide(L)'
;ELGRTELQGRPTGGKWSPTPGAGCWHCGFISRGNCITFTLLNEDHMLGNALQYMVMKNPDVEFCGYCITHPSESEINFQIQRYGMWALPAVEPFQKGLNDLMGVRVFLKSSGAFSREEEIQ
;
A
#
# COMPACT_ATOMS: atom_id res chain seq x y z
N GLU A 1 -15.28 15.34 -9.75
CA GLU A 1 -14.82 14.49 -10.87
C GLU A 1 -13.50 13.83 -10.48
N LEU A 2 -13.41 12.54 -10.75
CA LEU A 2 -12.39 11.54 -10.41
C LEU A 2 -10.99 12.04 -9.99
N GLY A 3 -10.61 11.72 -8.75
CA GLY A 3 -9.27 11.91 -8.21
C GLY A 3 -8.24 11.13 -9.04
N ARG A 4 -7.31 11.85 -9.65
CA ARG A 4 -6.20 11.29 -10.42
C ARG A 4 -5.25 10.56 -9.46
N THR A 5 -5.35 9.24 -9.41
CA THR A 5 -4.23 8.39 -9.00
C THR A 5 -3.24 8.42 -10.15
N GLU A 6 -2.25 9.30 -10.06
CA GLU A 6 -1.25 9.48 -11.11
C GLU A 6 -0.26 8.30 -11.07
N LEU A 7 -0.42 7.34 -11.99
CA LEU A 7 0.52 6.24 -12.21
C LEU A 7 1.79 6.78 -12.90
N GLN A 8 2.61 7.58 -12.21
CA GLN A 8 3.88 8.07 -12.75
C GLN A 8 4.99 7.02 -12.58
N GLY A 9 5.17 6.18 -13.60
CA GLY A 9 6.40 5.40 -13.77
C GLY A 9 7.50 6.28 -14.39
N ARG A 10 8.51 6.69 -13.61
CA ARG A 10 9.76 7.27 -14.15
C ARG A 10 10.85 6.19 -14.23
N PRO A 11 11.54 6.02 -15.37
CA PRO A 11 12.65 5.07 -15.48
C PRO A 11 13.98 5.76 -15.15
N THR A 12 14.62 5.39 -14.04
CA THR A 12 16.02 5.79 -13.78
C THR A 12 16.85 4.54 -13.50
N GLY A 13 17.73 4.20 -14.44
CA GLY A 13 18.65 3.07 -14.34
C GLY A 13 19.71 3.26 -13.25
N GLY A 14 20.02 2.17 -12.54
CA GLY A 14 21.07 2.12 -11.53
C GLY A 14 21.48 0.67 -11.25
N LYS A 15 22.78 0.42 -11.22
CA LYS A 15 23.45 -0.89 -11.16
C LYS A 15 23.52 -1.39 -9.70
N TRP A 16 23.31 -2.70 -9.50
CA TRP A 16 23.18 -3.37 -8.20
C TRP A 16 24.54 -3.76 -7.61
N SER A 17 24.79 -3.45 -6.33
CA SER A 17 25.73 -4.21 -5.49
C SER A 17 25.19 -4.28 -4.06
N PRO A 18 25.10 -5.47 -3.42
CA PRO A 18 24.73 -5.57 -2.02
C PRO A 18 25.95 -5.23 -1.14
N THR A 19 25.81 -4.28 -0.21
CA THR A 19 26.72 -4.19 0.94
C THR A 19 26.02 -4.76 2.17
N PRO A 20 26.66 -5.66 2.94
CA PRO A 20 26.10 -6.16 4.19
C PRO A 20 26.23 -5.08 5.28
N GLY A 21 25.12 -4.67 5.90
CA GLY A 21 25.18 -3.98 7.21
C GLY A 21 24.45 -2.63 7.33
N ALA A 22 23.82 -2.09 6.29
CA ALA A 22 23.01 -0.87 6.41
C ALA A 22 21.51 -1.20 6.38
N GLY A 23 20.87 -1.22 7.55
CA GLY A 23 19.43 -1.42 7.74
C GLY A 23 18.54 -0.27 7.27
N CYS A 24 18.90 0.41 6.18
CA CYS A 24 18.06 1.42 5.53
C CYS A 24 17.91 1.03 4.06
N TRP A 25 16.81 0.33 3.78
CA TRP A 25 16.41 -0.03 2.43
C TRP A 25 15.96 1.24 1.70
N HIS A 26 16.87 1.88 0.96
CA HIS A 26 16.46 2.88 -0.02
C HIS A 26 15.49 2.21 -1.02
N CYS A 27 14.33 2.84 -1.19
CA CYS A 27 13.25 2.41 -2.07
C CYS A 27 13.73 2.42 -3.54
N GLY A 28 14.28 1.29 -4.00
CA GLY A 28 14.58 1.04 -5.40
C GLY A 28 13.41 0.33 -6.07
N PHE A 29 12.68 1.04 -6.94
CA PHE A 29 11.62 0.45 -7.76
C PHE A 29 12.21 -0.52 -8.80
N ILE A 30 12.00 -1.82 -8.63
CA ILE A 30 12.08 -2.78 -9.74
C ILE A 30 10.65 -3.05 -10.21
N SER A 31 10.25 -2.50 -11.35
CA SER A 31 9.11 -3.06 -12.08
C SER A 31 9.57 -4.38 -12.72
N ARG A 32 9.58 -5.44 -11.92
CA ARG A 32 9.38 -6.80 -12.45
C ARG A 32 7.89 -6.86 -12.76
N GLY A 33 7.46 -7.43 -13.88
CA GLY A 33 6.06 -7.32 -14.37
C GLY A 33 4.94 -7.73 -13.40
N ASN A 34 5.29 -8.32 -12.26
CA ASN A 34 4.42 -8.71 -11.14
C ASN A 34 4.51 -7.78 -9.89
N CYS A 35 5.28 -6.69 -9.95
CA CYS A 35 5.50 -5.74 -8.87
C CYS A 35 5.09 -4.32 -9.29
N ILE A 36 4.22 -3.69 -8.48
CA ILE A 36 3.76 -2.32 -8.66
C ILE A 36 3.92 -1.62 -7.32
N THR A 37 4.35 -0.36 -7.34
CA THR A 37 4.24 0.51 -6.17
C THR A 37 3.40 1.74 -6.46
N PHE A 38 2.50 2.01 -5.52
CA PHE A 38 1.53 3.09 -5.51
C PHE A 38 2.02 4.18 -4.57
N THR A 39 1.85 5.42 -4.98
CA THR A 39 2.08 6.59 -4.14
C THR A 39 0.75 7.09 -3.61
N LEU A 40 0.57 7.07 -2.29
CA LEU A 40 -0.63 7.57 -1.63
C LEU A 40 -0.30 8.91 -0.97
N LEU A 41 -0.96 9.95 -1.48
CA LEU A 41 -0.80 11.33 -1.02
C LEU A 41 -1.71 11.60 0.18
N ASN A 42 -1.21 12.38 1.12
CA ASN A 42 -1.86 12.77 2.37
C ASN A 42 -2.25 11.58 3.26
N GLU A 43 -1.47 10.50 3.21
CA GLU A 43 -1.69 9.29 3.99
C GLU A 43 -0.44 8.95 4.80
N ASP A 44 -0.61 8.15 5.85
CA ASP A 44 0.44 7.85 6.82
C ASP A 44 0.44 6.36 7.25
N HIS A 45 1.13 6.06 8.36
CA HIS A 45 1.18 4.72 8.95
C HIS A 45 -0.19 4.13 9.29
N MET A 46 -1.22 4.95 9.53
CA MET A 46 -2.55 4.48 9.88
C MET A 46 -3.16 3.70 8.73
N LEU A 47 -3.24 4.32 7.54
CA LEU A 47 -3.73 3.63 6.34
C LEU A 47 -2.72 2.58 5.87
N GLY A 48 -1.42 2.89 5.90
CA GLY A 48 -0.37 1.99 5.45
C GLY A 48 -0.40 0.63 6.17
N ASN A 49 -0.40 0.63 7.51
CA ASN A 49 -0.45 -0.60 8.31
C ASN A 49 -1.75 -1.39 8.10
N ALA A 50 -2.90 -0.70 8.11
CA ALA A 50 -4.19 -1.34 7.96
C ALA A 50 -4.32 -2.00 6.58
N LEU A 51 -3.93 -1.29 5.53
CA LEU A 51 -3.99 -1.78 4.16
C LEU A 51 -2.99 -2.92 3.92
N GLN A 52 -1.77 -2.82 4.45
CA GLN A 52 -0.77 -3.89 4.37
C GLN A 52 -1.31 -5.18 4.97
N TYR A 53 -1.98 -5.11 6.13
CA TYR A 53 -2.60 -6.27 6.75
C TYR A 53 -3.65 -6.91 5.85
N MET A 54 -4.55 -6.12 5.27
CA MET A 54 -5.63 -6.63 4.40
C MET A 54 -5.08 -7.25 3.11
N VAL A 55 -4.13 -6.58 2.46
CA VAL A 55 -3.56 -7.05 1.19
C VAL A 55 -2.74 -8.33 1.39
N MET A 56 -2.03 -8.47 2.52
CA MET A 56 -1.27 -9.68 2.84
C MET A 56 -2.16 -10.91 3.10
N LYS A 57 -3.46 -10.73 3.35
CA LYS A 57 -4.41 -11.86 3.45
C LYS A 57 -4.73 -12.48 2.09
N ASN A 58 -4.42 -11.80 0.99
CA ASN A 58 -4.68 -12.32 -0.33
C ASN A 58 -3.62 -13.37 -0.70
N PRO A 59 -3.99 -14.63 -1.01
CA PRO A 59 -3.02 -15.69 -1.32
C PRO A 59 -2.20 -15.43 -2.59
N ASP A 60 -2.68 -14.53 -3.46
CA ASP A 60 -1.99 -14.20 -4.69
C ASP A 60 -0.85 -13.20 -4.52
N VAL A 61 -0.73 -12.60 -3.33
CA VAL A 61 0.29 -11.61 -2.99
C VAL A 61 1.48 -12.33 -2.37
N GLU A 62 2.65 -12.15 -2.98
CA GLU A 62 3.93 -12.67 -2.49
C GLU A 62 4.52 -11.76 -1.44
N PHE A 63 4.48 -10.46 -1.71
CA PHE A 63 5.04 -9.46 -0.83
C PHE A 63 4.22 -8.18 -0.89
N CYS A 64 4.09 -7.54 0.27
CA CYS A 64 3.43 -6.26 0.42
C CYS A 64 4.10 -5.46 1.52
N GLY A 65 4.40 -4.19 1.25
CA GLY A 65 5.02 -3.29 2.22
C GLY A 65 4.78 -1.83 1.89
N TYR A 66 4.95 -0.96 2.87
CA TYR A 66 4.90 0.47 2.64
C TYR A 66 6.04 1.19 3.35
N CYS A 67 6.41 2.36 2.85
CA CYS A 67 7.36 3.25 3.50
C CYS A 67 6.88 4.70 3.40
N ILE A 68 7.16 5.48 4.45
CA ILE A 68 7.07 6.94 4.38
C ILE A 68 8.28 7.44 3.61
N THR A 69 8.07 8.31 2.63
CA THR A 69 9.14 8.92 1.83
C THR A 69 10.02 9.82 2.69
N HIS A 70 9.39 10.71 3.45
CA HIS A 70 10.04 11.60 4.39
C HIS A 70 9.04 12.02 5.49
N PRO A 71 9.41 12.07 6.79
CA PRO A 71 8.48 12.40 7.86
C PRO A 71 7.80 13.79 7.75
N SER A 72 8.38 14.72 6.99
CA SER A 72 7.79 16.04 6.75
C SER A 72 6.82 16.09 5.56
N GLU A 73 6.75 15.01 4.78
CA GLU A 73 5.84 14.87 3.65
C GLU A 73 4.76 13.86 4.03
N SER A 74 3.50 14.20 3.84
CA SER A 74 2.41 13.25 4.04
C SER A 74 2.24 12.42 2.78
N GLU A 75 3.21 11.54 2.52
CA GLU A 75 3.19 10.62 1.38
C GLU A 75 3.75 9.26 1.78
N ILE A 76 3.06 8.20 1.36
CA ILE A 76 3.54 6.82 1.50
C ILE A 76 3.67 6.13 0.15
N ASN A 77 4.74 5.37 0.01
CA ASN A 77 4.93 4.45 -1.10
C ASN A 77 4.51 3.04 -0.66
N PHE A 78 3.54 2.47 -1.35
CA PHE A 78 2.96 1.16 -1.06
C PHE A 78 3.29 0.19 -2.20
N GLN A 79 4.07 -0.85 -1.92
CA GLN A 79 4.51 -1.83 -2.90
C GLN A 79 3.76 -3.15 -2.74
N ILE A 80 3.28 -3.70 -3.87
CA ILE A 80 2.68 -5.02 -3.97
C ILE A 80 3.43 -5.82 -5.03
N GLN A 81 3.86 -7.01 -4.64
CA GLN A 81 4.41 -8.03 -5.52
C GLN A 81 3.52 -9.26 -5.46
N ARG A 82 3.10 -9.78 -6.63
CA ARG A 82 2.29 -11.00 -6.77
C ARG A 82 3.13 -12.20 -7.19
N TYR A 83 2.60 -13.39 -6.94
CA TYR A 83 3.14 -14.62 -7.49
C TYR A 83 2.86 -14.74 -9.00
N GLY A 84 3.88 -15.10 -9.77
CA GLY A 84 3.75 -15.46 -11.18
C GLY A 84 3.80 -14.28 -12.17
N MET A 85 4.22 -14.57 -13.41
CA MET A 85 4.50 -13.57 -14.46
C MET A 85 3.33 -13.30 -15.42
N TRP A 86 2.28 -14.15 -15.37
CA TRP A 86 1.10 -14.10 -16.26
C TRP A 86 -0.19 -13.68 -15.53
N ALA A 87 -0.07 -13.24 -14.28
CA ALA A 87 -1.21 -12.88 -13.46
C ALA A 87 -1.74 -11.48 -13.82
N LEU A 88 -3.00 -11.23 -13.45
CA LEU A 88 -3.67 -9.93 -13.57
C LEU A 88 -2.86 -8.84 -12.83
N PRO A 89 -3.00 -7.56 -13.23
CA PRO A 89 -2.22 -6.46 -12.65
C PRO A 89 -2.33 -6.40 -11.12
N ALA A 90 -1.26 -6.03 -10.42
CA ALA A 90 -1.27 -5.87 -8.95
C ALA A 90 -2.24 -4.78 -8.43
N VAL A 91 -2.96 -4.11 -9.34
CA VAL A 91 -4.09 -3.22 -9.07
C VAL A 91 -5.28 -3.98 -8.46
N GLU A 92 -5.54 -5.21 -8.87
CA GLU A 92 -6.68 -5.99 -8.33
C GLU A 92 -6.58 -6.29 -6.84
N PRO A 93 -5.47 -6.87 -6.32
CA PRO A 93 -5.34 -7.09 -4.88
C PRO A 93 -5.31 -5.79 -4.09
N PHE A 94 -4.83 -4.70 -4.68
CA PHE A 94 -4.89 -3.37 -4.06
C PHE A 94 -6.34 -2.89 -3.87
N GLN A 95 -7.15 -2.94 -4.94
CA GLN A 95 -8.57 -2.58 -4.87
C GLN A 95 -9.35 -3.49 -3.92
N LYS A 96 -9.07 -4.80 -3.97
CA LYS A 96 -9.67 -5.77 -3.05
C LYS A 96 -9.34 -5.44 -1.60
N GLY A 97 -8.08 -5.13 -1.29
CA GLY A 97 -7.66 -4.76 0.07
C GLY A 97 -8.38 -3.52 0.60
N LEU A 98 -8.59 -2.51 -0.24
CA LEU A 98 -9.36 -1.31 0.11
C LEU A 98 -10.84 -1.63 0.37
N ASN A 99 -11.45 -2.46 -0.48
CA ASN A 99 -12.85 -2.89 -0.31
C ASN A 99 -13.03 -3.73 0.97
N ASP A 100 -12.10 -4.63 1.27
CA ASP A 100 -12.13 -5.45 2.48
C ASP A 100 -12.02 -4.56 3.74
N LEU A 101 -11.15 -3.55 3.72
CA LEU A 101 -11.02 -2.57 4.81
C LEU A 101 -12.32 -1.78 5.04
N MET A 102 -12.97 -1.36 3.96
CA MET A 102 -14.29 -0.71 4.02
C MET A 102 -15.37 -1.65 4.56
N GLY A 103 -15.33 -2.93 4.19
CA GLY A 103 -16.23 -3.96 4.73
C GLY A 103 -16.11 -4.09 6.23
N VAL A 104 -14.88 -4.09 6.77
CA VAL A 104 -14.63 -4.13 8.22
C VAL A 104 -15.21 -2.90 8.92
N ARG A 105 -15.01 -1.70 8.37
CA ARG A 105 -15.62 -0.47 8.90
C ARG A 105 -17.15 -0.58 8.98
N VAL A 106 -17.79 -1.05 7.91
CA VAL A 106 -19.25 -1.20 7.85
C VAL A 106 -19.72 -2.22 8.88
N PHE A 107 -19.02 -3.35 8.99
CA PHE A 107 -19.31 -4.38 9.97
C PHE A 107 -19.22 -3.85 11.41
N LEU A 108 -18.13 -3.16 11.76
CA LEU A 108 -17.93 -2.58 13.10
C LEU A 108 -18.99 -1.55 13.46
N LYS A 109 -19.43 -0.76 12.47
CA LYS A 109 -20.54 0.18 12.65
C LYS A 109 -21.87 -0.54 12.90
N SER A 110 -22.11 -1.67 12.21
CA SER A 110 -23.34 -2.45 12.36
C SER A 110 -23.39 -3.30 13.63
N SER A 111 -22.23 -3.74 14.14
CA SER A 111 -22.14 -4.58 15.35
C SER A 111 -22.30 -3.79 16.65
N GLY A 112 -22.43 -2.46 16.58
CA GLY A 112 -22.52 -1.59 17.76
C GLY A 112 -21.22 -1.50 18.55
N ALA A 113 -20.11 -2.00 18.02
CA ALA A 113 -18.79 -1.92 18.66
C ALA A 113 -18.20 -0.50 18.61
N PHE A 114 -18.76 0.38 17.78
CA PHE A 114 -18.37 1.78 17.66
C PHE A 114 -19.58 2.67 17.95
N SER A 115 -19.76 3.00 19.23
CA SER A 115 -20.70 4.03 19.68
C SER A 115 -20.11 5.39 19.29
N ARG A 116 -20.89 6.27 18.66
CA ARG A 116 -20.47 7.67 18.47
C ARG A 116 -20.22 8.26 19.87
N GLU A 117 -19.00 8.65 20.21
CA GLU A 117 -18.83 9.68 21.22
C GLU A 117 -19.57 10.93 20.71
N GLU A 118 -20.63 11.30 21.43
CA GLU A 118 -21.36 12.54 21.22
C GLU A 118 -20.42 13.74 21.40
N GLU A 119 -20.71 14.78 20.63
CA GLU A 119 -20.06 16.09 20.62
C GLU A 119 -19.70 16.57 22.04
N ILE A 120 -18.40 16.71 22.32
CA ILE A 120 -17.97 17.62 23.39
C ILE A 120 -17.96 19.02 22.77
N GLN A 121 -18.91 19.84 23.21
CA GLN A 121 -19.01 21.28 22.92
C GLN A 121 -17.77 22.06 23.38
#